data_AF-A0A1Y4TVX4-F1
#
_entry.id   AF-A0A1Y4TVX4-F1
#
_cell.length_a   1.000
_cell.length_b   1.000
_cell.length_c   1.000
_cell.angle_alpha   90.00
_cell.angle_beta   90.00
_cell.angle_gamma   90.00
#
_symmetry.space_group_name_H-M   'P 1'
#
loop_
_entity.id
_entity.type
_entity.pdbx_description
1 polymer ?
#
loop_
_entity_poly.entity_id
_entity_poly.type
_entity_poly.pdbx_seq_one_letter_code
_entity_poly.pdbx_strand_id
1 'polypeptide(L)'
;MKKLNVKLAIQNTDRITIYNTGDRIEFYYNNSNRREKATCFYEIPFSLSVKKYFGCHGHTIGELYGFKAWYNKKLTSVVTTLFRELEHSLTNAKTVAARQEVICYER
;
A
#
# COMPACT_ATOMS: atom_id res chain seq x y z
N MET A 1 26.03 4.34 -15.16
CA MET A 1 25.27 3.55 -14.16
C MET A 1 23.79 3.90 -14.30
N LYS A 2 22.89 2.91 -14.43
CA LYS A 2 21.47 3.14 -14.71
C LYS A 2 20.82 3.89 -13.53
N LYS A 3 20.31 5.09 -13.78
CA LYS A 3 19.45 5.86 -12.86
C LYS A 3 18.24 5.01 -12.51
N LEU A 4 18.18 4.48 -11.29
CA LEU A 4 16.97 3.86 -10.75
C LEU A 4 16.08 4.99 -10.22
N ASN A 5 15.58 5.82 -11.14
CA ASN A 5 14.50 6.75 -10.83
C ASN A 5 13.21 5.92 -10.82
N VAL A 6 13.06 5.07 -9.81
CA VAL A 6 11.84 4.29 -9.61
C VAL A 6 10.80 5.30 -9.16
N LYS A 7 10.15 5.93 -10.13
CA LYS A 7 8.70 6.14 -10.04
C LYS A 7 8.15 4.81 -9.53
N LEU A 8 7.80 4.71 -8.24
CA LEU A 8 6.84 3.69 -7.82
C LEU A 8 5.54 4.08 -8.53
N ALA A 9 5.44 3.68 -9.79
CA ALA A 9 4.23 3.72 -10.56
C ALA A 9 3.44 2.52 -10.06
N ILE A 10 2.48 2.79 -9.16
CA ILE A 10 1.54 1.78 -8.71
C ILE A 10 0.93 1.13 -9.95
N GLN A 11 1.09 -0.17 -10.07
CA GLN A 11 0.50 -0.95 -11.13
C GLN A 11 -0.82 -1.55 -10.64
N ASN A 12 -1.79 -1.68 -11.53
CA ASN A 12 -3.04 -2.36 -11.20
C ASN A 12 -2.83 -3.81 -10.76
N THR A 13 -1.71 -4.41 -11.15
CA THR A 13 -1.26 -5.77 -10.79
C THR A 13 -0.56 -5.84 -9.43
N ASP A 14 -0.18 -4.70 -8.84
CA ASP A 14 0.35 -4.66 -7.48
C ASP A 14 -0.71 -5.08 -6.48
N ARG A 15 -0.28 -5.57 -5.32
CA ARG A 15 -1.15 -6.28 -4.40
C ARG A 15 -1.07 -5.72 -2.98
N ILE A 16 -2.22 -5.52 -2.38
CA ILE A 16 -2.34 -5.22 -0.95
C ILE A 16 -2.71 -6.51 -0.23
N THR A 17 -1.82 -6.96 0.65
CA THR A 17 -2.03 -8.09 1.55
C THR A 17 -2.25 -7.60 2.97
N ILE A 18 -2.89 -8.43 3.78
CA ILE A 18 -3.06 -8.15 5.21
C ILE A 18 -2.29 -9.15 6.06
N TYR A 19 -1.74 -8.66 7.17
CA TYR A 19 -1.25 -9.51 8.26
C TYR A 19 -2.09 -9.24 9.50
N ASN A 20 -2.48 -10.31 10.21
CA ASN A 20 -3.29 -10.22 11.42
C ASN A 20 -2.45 -10.58 12.63
N THR A 21 -2.20 -9.60 13.49
CA THR A 21 -1.44 -9.77 14.75
C THR A 21 -2.32 -10.27 15.89
N GLY A 22 -3.64 -10.36 15.69
CA GLY A 22 -4.64 -10.74 16.67
C GLY A 22 -5.50 -9.56 17.09
N ASP A 23 -4.87 -8.46 17.50
CA ASP A 23 -5.53 -7.20 17.89
C ASP A 23 -5.65 -6.20 16.73
N ARG A 24 -4.83 -6.35 15.68
CA ARG A 24 -4.73 -5.43 14.56
C ARG A 24 -4.65 -6.15 13.22
N ILE A 25 -4.96 -5.39 12.18
CA ILE A 25 -4.74 -5.75 10.79
C ILE A 25 -3.75 -4.73 10.22
N GLU A 26 -2.61 -5.24 9.78
CA GLU A 26 -1.57 -4.48 9.08
C GLU A 26 -1.73 -4.67 7.57
N PHE A 27 -1.57 -3.60 6.81
CA PHE A 27 -1.66 -3.61 5.35
C PHE A 27 -0.29 -3.44 4.72
N TYR A 28 0.03 -4.37 3.83
CA TYR A 28 1.30 -4.44 3.13
C TYR A 28 1.09 -4.23 1.64
N TYR A 29 1.83 -3.29 1.08
CA TYR A 29 1.91 -3.10 -0.36
C TYR A 29 3.00 -4.02 -0.93
N ASN A 30 2.62 -4.80 -1.93
CA ASN A 30 3.49 -5.72 -2.66
C ASN A 30 3.57 -5.26 -4.11
N ASN A 31 4.76 -4.83 -4.52
CA ASN A 31 5.03 -4.56 -5.92
C ASN A 31 4.95 -5.87 -6.71
N SER A 32 4.29 -5.85 -7.86
CA SER A 32 4.22 -6.96 -8.81
C SER A 32 5.61 -7.44 -9.25
N ASN A 33 6.63 -6.58 -9.17
CA ASN A 33 8.03 -6.97 -9.28
C ASN A 33 8.52 -7.64 -7.98
N ARG A 34 8.44 -8.99 -7.94
CA ARG A 34 8.72 -9.89 -6.79
C ARG A 34 10.11 -9.77 -6.12
N ARG A 35 10.95 -8.82 -6.54
CA ARG A 35 12.28 -8.56 -5.96
C ARG A 35 12.24 -7.55 -4.82
N GLU A 36 11.21 -6.71 -4.75
CA GLU A 36 11.05 -5.74 -3.67
C GLU A 36 10.31 -6.37 -2.49
N LYS A 37 10.76 -6.06 -1.26
CA LYS A 37 10.09 -6.50 -0.04
C LYS A 37 8.75 -5.79 0.09
N ALA A 38 7.76 -6.51 0.63
CA ALA A 38 6.49 -5.93 0.99
C ALA A 38 6.69 -4.84 2.06
N THR A 39 5.98 -3.71 1.92
CA THR A 39 6.09 -2.58 2.83
C THR A 39 4.78 -2.40 3.59
N CYS A 40 4.83 -2.46 4.92
CA CYS A 40 3.70 -2.07 5.76
C CYS A 40 3.53 -0.55 5.67
N PHE A 41 2.31 -0.08 5.41
CA PHE A 41 2.05 1.35 5.25
C PHE A 41 0.81 1.84 6.01
N TYR A 42 -0.01 0.92 6.54
CA TYR A 42 -1.22 1.27 7.27
C TYR A 42 -1.62 0.14 8.20
N GLU A 43 -2.22 0.48 9.35
CA GLU A 43 -2.78 -0.48 10.30
C GLU A 43 -4.12 -0.02 10.85
N ILE A 44 -4.97 -0.99 11.21
CA ILE A 44 -6.25 -0.74 11.86
C ILE A 44 -6.49 -1.76 12.99
N PRO A 45 -7.38 -1.46 13.95
CA PRO A 45 -7.89 -2.47 14.88
C PRO A 45 -8.54 -3.65 14.14
N PHE A 46 -8.47 -4.84 14.75
CA PHE A 46 -9.01 -6.07 14.17
C PHE A 46 -10.45 -5.90 13.66
N SER A 47 -10.70 -6.44 12.47
CA SER A 47 -12.00 -6.40 11.83
C SER A 47 -12.22 -7.66 11.01
N LEU A 48 -13.16 -8.50 11.45
CA LEU A 48 -13.50 -9.74 10.76
C LEU A 48 -13.94 -9.49 9.31
N SER A 49 -14.66 -8.40 9.05
CA SER A 49 -15.10 -8.01 7.71
C SER A 49 -13.94 -7.68 6.78
N VAL A 50 -12.91 -6.99 7.30
CA VAL A 50 -11.70 -6.66 6.53
C VAL A 50 -10.89 -7.94 6.28
N LYS A 51 -10.72 -8.78 7.31
CA LYS A 51 -10.05 -10.07 7.18
C LYS A 51 -10.71 -10.96 6.12
N LYS A 52 -12.04 -11.06 6.14
CA LYS A 52 -12.81 -11.85 5.17
C LYS A 52 -12.72 -11.30 3.75
N TYR A 53 -12.73 -9.97 3.61
CA TYR A 53 -12.62 -9.34 2.30
C TYR A 53 -11.26 -9.61 1.66
N PHE A 54 -10.16 -9.21 2.32
CA PHE A 54 -8.82 -9.37 1.75
C PHE A 54 -8.38 -10.84 1.67
N GLY A 55 -8.81 -11.70 2.59
CA GLY A 55 -8.42 -13.10 2.62
C GLY A 55 -6.90 -13.30 2.76
N CYS A 56 -6.42 -14.51 2.44
CA CYS A 56 -5.01 -14.87 2.53
C CYS A 56 -4.16 -14.33 1.36
N HIS A 57 -4.79 -14.06 0.22
CA HIS A 57 -4.09 -13.58 -0.97
C HIS A 57 -4.12 -12.05 -1.09
N GLY A 58 -4.96 -11.35 -0.34
CA GLY A 58 -5.16 -9.92 -0.54
C GLY A 58 -5.79 -9.61 -1.91
N HIS A 59 -5.82 -8.32 -2.22
CA HIS A 59 -6.37 -7.81 -3.47
C HIS A 59 -5.36 -7.00 -4.26
N THR A 60 -5.47 -7.10 -5.57
CA THR A 60 -4.75 -6.22 -6.48
C THR A 60 -5.31 -4.79 -6.39
N ILE A 61 -4.48 -3.81 -6.74
CA ILE A 61 -4.90 -2.41 -6.83
C ILE A 61 -6.09 -2.27 -7.80
N GLY A 62 -6.07 -2.98 -8.92
CA GLY A 62 -7.18 -3.01 -9.87
C GLY A 62 -8.49 -3.54 -9.27
N GLU A 63 -8.44 -4.63 -8.50
CA GLU A 63 -9.61 -5.16 -7.78
C GLU A 63 -10.14 -4.18 -6.74
N LEU A 64 -9.25 -3.47 -6.03
CA LEU A 64 -9.64 -2.46 -5.05
C LEU A 64 -10.27 -1.22 -5.69
N TYR A 65 -9.79 -0.78 -6.85
CA TYR A 65 -10.44 0.28 -7.63
C TYR A 65 -11.83 -0.15 -8.13
N GLY A 66 -12.01 -1.43 -8.43
CA GLY A 66 -13.29 -2.02 -8.83
C GLY A 66 -14.27 -2.25 -7.67
N PHE A 67 -13.88 -1.96 -6.42
CA PHE A 67 -14.70 -2.21 -5.24
C PHE A 67 -15.99 -1.36 -5.27
N LYS A 68 -17.14 -2.03 -5.45
CA LYS A 68 -18.46 -1.41 -5.36
C LYS A 68 -19.00 -1.52 -3.94
N ALA A 69 -19.19 -0.38 -3.30
CA ALA A 69 -19.48 -0.18 -1.87
C ALA A 69 -20.86 -0.69 -1.34
N TRP A 70 -21.49 -1.68 -1.98
CA TRP A 70 -22.94 -1.87 -1.87
C TRP A 70 -23.44 -2.52 -0.55
N TYR A 71 -22.58 -2.90 0.41
CA TYR A 71 -23.08 -3.50 1.66
C TYR A 71 -22.26 -3.27 2.95
N ASN A 72 -21.08 -2.63 2.92
CA ASN A 72 -20.24 -2.53 4.12
C ASN A 72 -19.52 -1.18 4.23
N LYS A 73 -20.16 -0.23 4.93
CA LYS A 73 -19.61 1.13 5.16
C LYS A 73 -18.21 1.11 5.80
N LYS A 74 -17.95 0.16 6.70
CA LYS A 74 -16.63 0.03 7.34
C LYS A 74 -15.57 -0.34 6.31
N LEU A 75 -15.89 -1.28 5.41
CA LEU A 75 -14.97 -1.70 4.36
C LEU A 75 -14.72 -0.58 3.33
N THR A 76 -15.75 0.16 2.95
CA THR A 76 -15.61 1.35 2.08
C THR A 76 -14.68 2.39 2.69
N SER A 77 -14.85 2.69 3.98
CA SER A 77 -13.98 3.61 4.71
C SER A 77 -12.53 3.13 4.71
N VAL A 78 -12.31 1.85 5.04
CA VAL A 78 -10.97 1.23 5.05
C VAL A 78 -10.33 1.29 3.65
N VAL A 79 -11.04 0.91 2.58
CA VAL A 79 -10.50 0.96 1.21
C VAL A 79 -10.17 2.40 0.78
N THR A 80 -11.02 3.37 1.14
CA THR A 80 -10.77 4.78 0.83
C THR A 80 -9.53 5.30 1.56
N THR A 81 -9.40 4.99 2.86
CA THR A 81 -8.23 5.39 3.65
C THR A 81 -6.97 4.69 3.16
N LEU A 82 -7.05 3.41 2.77
CA LEU A 82 -5.92 2.67 2.19
C LEU A 82 -5.33 3.40 0.98
N PHE A 83 -6.17 3.87 0.06
CA PHE A 83 -5.67 4.61 -1.10
C PHE A 83 -5.00 5.93 -0.71
N ARG A 84 -5.55 6.67 0.26
CA ARG A 84 -4.93 7.90 0.77
C ARG A 84 -3.57 7.64 1.42
N GLU A 85 -3.48 6.64 2.29
CA GLU A 85 -2.24 6.30 2.98
C GLU A 85 -1.17 5.78 2.02
N LEU A 86 -1.59 5.04 0.98
CA LEU A 86 -0.71 4.59 -0.08
C LEU A 86 -0.16 5.79 -0.89
N GLU A 87 -1.00 6.75 -1.28
CA GLU A 87 -0.57 7.99 -1.95
C GLU A 87 0.39 8.82 -1.07
N HIS A 88 0.08 8.97 0.22
CA HIS A 88 0.92 9.68 1.18
C HIS A 88 2.29 9.01 1.34
N SER A 89 2.32 7.69 1.52
CA SER A 89 3.56 6.92 1.68
C SER A 89 4.46 7.04 0.45
N LEU A 90 3.87 7.01 -0.75
CA LEU A 90 4.59 7.17 -2.01
C LEU A 90 5.13 8.60 -2.21
N THR A 91 4.39 9.61 -1.75
CA THR A 91 4.80 11.02 -1.84
C THR A 91 5.92 11.33 -0.86
N ASN A 92 5.86 10.76 0.35
CA ASN A 92 6.91 10.89 1.35
C ASN A 92 8.19 10.18 0.90
N ALA A 93 8.10 8.98 0.31
CA ALA A 93 9.25 8.30 -0.26
C ALA A 93 9.95 9.14 -1.35
N LYS A 94 9.18 9.79 -2.24
CA LYS A 94 9.73 10.72 -3.26
C LYS A 94 10.44 11.92 -2.62
N THR A 95 9.85 12.50 -1.58
CA THR A 95 10.40 13.66 -0.88
C THR A 95 11.71 13.31 -0.16
N VAL A 96 11.78 12.15 0.48
CA VAL A 96 13.00 11.68 1.16
C VAL A 96 14.11 11.36 0.15
N ALA A 97 13.80 10.70 -0.95
CA ALA A 97 14.77 10.42 -2.01
C ALA A 97 15.33 11.72 -2.63
N ALA A 98 14.47 12.68 -2.93
CA ALA A 98 14.88 13.99 -3.45
C ALA A 98 15.80 14.75 -2.46
N ARG A 99 15.49 14.69 -1.15
CA ARG A 99 16.33 15.32 -0.11
C ARG A 99 17.70 14.65 0.04
N GLN A 100 17.77 13.32 -0.07
CA GLN A 100 19.06 12.61 -0.05
C GLN A 100 19.93 12.94 -1.26
N GLU A 101 19.34 13.09 -2.45
CA GLU A 101 20.10 13.54 -3.62
C GLU A 101 20.69 14.94 -3.40
N VAL A 102 19.93 15.91 -2.88
CA VAL A 102 20.44 17.27 -2.61
C VAL A 102 21.63 17.25 -1.64
N ILE A 103 21.55 16.47 -0.56
CA ILE A 103 22.65 16.38 0.43
C ILE A 103 23.90 15.73 -0.16
N CYS A 104 23.77 14.81 -1.12
CA CYS A 104 24.92 14.16 -1.76
C CYS A 104 25.65 15.04 -2.79
N TYR A 105 25.04 16.14 -3.27
CA TYR A 105 25.68 17.09 -4.19
C TYR A 105 26.29 18.32 -3.49
N GLU A 106 26.04 18.53 -2.19
CA GLU A 106 26.63 19.63 -1.41
C GLU A 106 27.92 19.24 -0.66
N ARG A 107 28.63 18.17 -1.07
CA ARG A 107 29.84 17.70 -0.40
C ARG A 107 31.07 17.65 -1.29
#